data_AF-A0A183TQH8-F1
#
_entry.id   AF-A0A183TQH8-F1
#
_cell.length_a   1.000
_cell.length_b   1.000
_cell.length_c   1.000
_cell.angle_alpha   90.00
_cell.angle_beta   90.00
_cell.angle_gamma   90.00
#
_symmetry.space_group_name_H-M   'P 1'
#
loop_
_entity.id
_entity.type
_entity.pdbx_description
1 polymer ?
#
loop_
_entity_poly.entity_id
_entity_poly.type
_entity_poly.pdbx_seq_one_letter_code
_entity_poly.pdbx_strand_id
1 'polypeptide(L)'
;MFDNIGGYQFAQEGHDTLITAMVSCEGEVMPFEKPVYVAGKVEEWLLAKEAEMRKTNRLITKRALFYYCDRKIRVDWMLDYLGMVVLAATQIWFTWETEDVFKRMKMGQRRALKDFSKKLIDQINQIVQMVRGKVTANVMKKLETVLILDVHAKDIIEHFIRDRYYAQLVDTHFVLSKQACKEFIAAGLIALHGLLELEE
;
A
#
# COMPACT_ATOMS: atom_id res chain seq x y z
N MET A 1 2.61 -10.99 2.99
CA MET A 1 3.78 -10.42 2.27
C MET A 1 4.92 -11.42 2.16
N PHE A 2 5.18 -12.24 3.19
CA PHE A 2 6.21 -13.29 3.10
C PHE A 2 5.81 -14.48 2.21
N ASP A 3 4.52 -14.63 1.92
CA ASP A 3 4.01 -15.70 1.06
C ASP A 3 4.22 -15.41 -0.44
N ASN A 4 4.54 -14.16 -0.80
CA ASN A 4 4.76 -13.72 -2.18
C ASN A 4 6.25 -13.46 -2.45
N ILE A 5 7.08 -14.47 -2.21
CA ILE A 5 8.51 -14.41 -2.50
C ILE A 5 8.79 -15.34 -3.69
N GLY A 6 9.19 -14.74 -4.82
CA GLY A 6 9.59 -15.47 -6.01
C GLY A 6 11.06 -15.91 -5.96
N GLY A 7 11.91 -15.21 -5.20
CA GLY A 7 13.31 -15.59 -5.04
C GLY A 7 14.14 -14.61 -4.23
N TYR A 8 15.47 -14.80 -4.29
CA TYR A 8 16.45 -13.97 -3.61
C TYR A 8 17.59 -13.60 -4.55
N GLN A 9 18.19 -12.43 -4.34
CA GLN A 9 19.41 -12.04 -5.03
C GLN A 9 20.61 -12.40 -4.16
N PHE A 10 21.61 -13.01 -4.80
CA PHE A 10 22.86 -13.40 -4.17
C PHE A 10 24.01 -12.56 -4.71
N ALA A 11 24.96 -12.23 -3.84
CA ALA A 11 26.21 -11.59 -4.20
C ALA A 11 27.39 -12.41 -3.64
N GLN A 12 28.56 -12.26 -4.25
CA GLN A 12 29.82 -12.84 -3.78
C GLN A 12 30.67 -11.73 -3.16
N GLU A 13 31.14 -11.92 -1.94
CA GLU A 13 32.14 -11.07 -1.28
C GLU A 13 33.35 -11.94 -0.95
N GLY A 14 34.35 -11.93 -1.84
CA GLY A 14 35.48 -12.84 -1.76
C GLY A 14 35.05 -14.30 -1.97
N HIS A 15 35.18 -15.13 -0.92
CA HIS A 15 34.73 -16.53 -0.92
C HIS A 15 33.35 -16.72 -0.28
N ASP A 16 32.76 -15.67 0.28
CA ASP A 16 31.50 -15.74 0.99
C ASP A 16 30.32 -15.39 0.07
N THR A 17 29.23 -16.14 0.23
CA THR A 17 27.96 -15.88 -0.47
C THR A 17 27.02 -15.09 0.44
N LEU A 18 26.42 -14.02 -0.06
CA LEU A 18 25.48 -13.18 0.67
C LEU A 18 24.13 -13.11 -0.03
N ILE A 19 23.07 -13.01 0.77
CA ILE A 19 21.74 -12.66 0.30
C ILE A 19 21.57 -11.15 0.46
N THR A 20 21.36 -10.44 -0.66
CA THR A 20 21.33 -8.97 -0.70
C THR A 20 19.93 -8.40 -0.86
N ALA A 21 19.00 -9.17 -1.43
CA ALA A 21 17.62 -8.73 -1.63
C ALA A 21 16.67 -9.93 -1.71
N MET A 22 15.38 -9.67 -1.48
CA MET A 22 14.30 -10.59 -1.88
C MET A 22 13.57 -10.04 -3.10
N VAL A 23 13.03 -10.94 -3.92
CA VAL A 23 12.30 -10.63 -5.14
C VAL A 23 10.89 -11.22 -5.05
N SER A 24 9.85 -10.43 -5.34
CA SER A 24 8.46 -10.90 -5.38
C SER A 24 8.17 -11.70 -6.66
N CYS A 25 7.03 -12.40 -6.72
CA CYS A 25 6.61 -13.11 -7.93
C CYS A 25 6.29 -12.15 -9.09
N GLU A 26 5.95 -10.90 -8.80
CA GLU A 26 5.73 -9.81 -9.77
C GLU A 26 7.05 -9.11 -10.19
N GLY A 27 8.18 -9.55 -9.66
CA GLY A 27 9.50 -9.01 -9.96
C GLY A 27 9.84 -7.73 -9.20
N GLU A 28 9.14 -7.40 -8.11
CA GLU A 28 9.56 -6.30 -7.23
C GLU A 28 10.76 -6.73 -6.40
N VAL A 29 11.82 -5.92 -6.40
CA VAL A 29 13.04 -6.17 -5.63
C VAL A 29 13.02 -5.35 -4.35
N MET A 30 13.18 -6.02 -3.21
CA MET A 30 13.39 -5.39 -1.91
C MET A 30 14.83 -5.64 -1.43
N PRO A 31 15.74 -4.68 -1.61
CA PRO A 31 17.09 -4.75 -1.06
C PRO A 31 17.06 -4.82 0.46
N PHE A 32 17.86 -5.69 1.05
CA PHE A 32 18.02 -5.76 2.49
C PHE A 32 18.86 -4.58 3.00
N GLU A 33 18.47 -4.04 4.16
CA GLU A 33 19.27 -3.00 4.84
C GLU A 33 20.65 -3.54 5.23
N LYS A 34 20.72 -4.84 5.57
CA LYS A 34 21.96 -5.56 5.81
C LYS A 34 21.96 -6.88 5.02
N PRO A 35 22.98 -7.11 4.17
CA PRO A 35 23.17 -8.42 3.54
C PRO A 35 23.31 -9.52 4.60
N VAL A 36 22.86 -10.73 4.26
CA VAL A 36 22.94 -11.90 5.16
C VAL A 36 23.90 -12.92 4.59
N TYR A 37 24.93 -13.27 5.34
CA TYR A 37 25.91 -14.29 4.97
C TYR A 37 25.29 -15.70 4.97
N VAL A 38 25.55 -16.46 3.91
CA VAL A 38 25.18 -17.87 3.78
C VAL A 38 26.36 -18.71 4.26
N ALA A 39 26.55 -18.76 5.58
CA ALA A 39 27.64 -19.48 6.22
C ALA A 39 27.15 -20.26 7.44
N GLY A 40 27.84 -21.34 7.78
CA GLY A 40 27.49 -22.17 8.94
C GLY A 40 26.26 -23.05 8.72
N LYS A 41 25.50 -23.31 9.79
CA LYS A 41 24.34 -24.20 9.73
C LYS A 41 23.20 -23.56 8.96
N VAL A 42 22.49 -24.38 8.19
CA VAL A 42 21.38 -23.95 7.33
C VAL A 42 20.31 -23.18 8.10
N GLU A 43 19.93 -23.66 9.28
CA GLU A 43 18.91 -23.03 10.11
C GLU A 43 19.33 -21.63 10.59
N GLU A 44 20.61 -21.42 10.88
CA GLU A 44 21.12 -20.15 11.43
C GLU A 44 21.01 -19.02 10.41
N TRP A 45 21.50 -19.24 9.18
CA TRP A 45 21.42 -18.21 8.15
C TRP A 45 20.00 -18.05 7.57
N LEU A 46 19.16 -19.09 7.58
CA LEU A 46 17.74 -18.96 7.20
C LEU A 46 16.96 -18.10 8.19
N LEU A 47 17.19 -18.28 9.50
CA LEU A 47 16.57 -17.45 10.54
C LEU A 47 17.08 -16.00 10.49
N ALA A 48 18.38 -15.81 10.25
CA ALA A 48 18.96 -14.47 10.09
C ALA A 48 18.36 -13.74 8.87
N LYS A 49 18.22 -14.45 7.74
CA LYS A 49 17.56 -13.96 6.52
C LYS A 49 16.11 -13.55 6.81
N GLU A 50 15.33 -14.41 7.46
CA GLU A 50 13.94 -14.10 7.80
C GLU A 50 13.83 -12.88 8.72
N ALA A 51 14.73 -12.76 9.71
CA ALA A 51 14.78 -11.61 10.59
C ALA A 51 15.07 -10.30 9.83
N GLU A 52 16.05 -10.30 8.92
CA GLU A 52 16.37 -9.13 8.11
C GLU A 52 15.27 -8.78 7.09
N MET A 53 14.57 -9.77 6.53
CA MET A 53 13.39 -9.53 5.70
C MET A 53 12.30 -8.78 6.47
N ARG A 54 11.95 -9.26 7.68
CA ARG A 54 10.94 -8.62 8.55
C ARG A 54 11.36 -7.20 8.94
N LYS A 55 12.61 -7.03 9.33
CA LYS A 55 13.18 -5.75 9.75
C LYS A 55 13.21 -4.73 8.62
N THR A 56 13.70 -5.12 7.45
CA THR A 56 13.76 -4.27 6.26
C THR A 56 12.36 -3.87 5.80
N ASN A 57 11.42 -4.82 5.72
CA ASN A 57 10.05 -4.51 5.33
C ASN A 57 9.37 -3.53 6.31
N ARG A 58 9.59 -3.72 7.62
CA ARG A 58 9.11 -2.77 8.64
C ARG A 58 9.69 -1.38 8.44
N LEU A 59 10.98 -1.28 8.12
CA LEU A 59 11.66 -0.01 7.86
C LEU A 59 11.11 0.69 6.62
N ILE A 60 10.99 -0.02 5.51
CA ILE A 60 10.46 0.51 4.25
C ILE A 60 9.02 0.97 4.44
N THR A 61 8.18 0.19 5.13
CA THR A 61 6.80 0.58 5.46
C THR A 61 6.76 1.88 6.28
N LYS A 62 7.63 2.00 7.30
CA LYS A 62 7.72 3.25 8.09
C LYS A 62 8.16 4.44 7.25
N ARG A 63 9.15 4.26 6.37
CA ARG A 63 9.61 5.30 5.45
C ARG A 63 8.48 5.73 4.51
N ALA A 64 7.76 4.78 3.91
CA ALA A 64 6.63 5.04 3.02
C ALA A 64 5.55 5.88 3.71
N LEU A 65 5.18 5.52 4.95
CA LEU A 65 4.22 6.30 5.74
C LEU A 65 4.71 7.71 6.05
N PHE A 66 5.98 7.86 6.44
CA PHE A 66 6.57 9.14 6.80
C PHE A 66 6.67 10.11 5.60
N TYR A 67 7.10 9.60 4.43
CA TYR A 67 7.32 10.42 3.24
C TYR A 67 6.10 10.61 2.34
N TYR A 68 4.92 10.08 2.72
CA TYR A 68 3.70 10.21 1.91
C TYR A 68 3.28 11.65 1.61
N CYS A 69 3.45 12.55 2.60
CA CYS A 69 3.15 13.98 2.46
C CYS A 69 4.39 14.84 2.18
N ASP A 70 5.51 14.24 1.78
CA ASP A 70 6.72 14.99 1.44
C ASP A 70 6.56 15.75 0.10
N ARG A 71 7.62 16.42 -0.39
CA ARG A 71 7.63 17.31 -1.56
C ARG A 71 7.28 16.68 -2.92
N LYS A 72 6.82 15.42 -2.97
CA LYS A 72 6.46 14.70 -4.20
C LYS A 72 4.95 14.64 -4.39
N ILE A 73 4.50 14.54 -5.64
CA ILE A 73 3.12 14.17 -5.92
C ILE A 73 2.89 12.71 -5.53
N ARG A 74 1.64 12.37 -5.18
CA ARG A 74 1.28 11.05 -4.65
C ARG A 74 1.70 9.92 -5.60
N VAL A 75 1.53 10.09 -6.92
CA VAL A 75 1.90 9.08 -7.91
C VAL A 75 3.40 8.81 -7.93
N ASP A 76 4.24 9.84 -7.87
CA ASP A 76 5.69 9.67 -7.83
C ASP A 76 6.14 8.96 -6.55
N TRP A 77 5.52 9.29 -5.41
CA TRP A 77 5.74 8.56 -4.15
C TRP A 77 5.40 7.07 -4.30
N MET A 78 4.35 6.70 -5.04
CA MET A 78 4.01 5.28 -5.27
C MET A 78 5.09 4.51 -6.05
N LEU A 79 5.84 5.20 -6.92
CA LEU A 79 6.90 4.59 -7.71
C LEU A 79 8.16 4.31 -6.88
N ASP A 80 8.36 5.04 -5.78
CA ASP A 80 9.52 4.87 -4.89
C ASP A 80 9.41 3.63 -3.99
N TYR A 81 8.21 3.05 -3.83
CA TYR A 81 7.94 1.99 -2.86
C TYR A 81 7.33 0.73 -3.50
N LEU A 82 7.51 -0.41 -2.82
CA LEU A 82 6.92 -1.70 -3.19
C LEU A 82 5.40 -1.61 -3.23
N GLY A 83 4.75 -2.30 -4.17
CA GLY A 83 3.31 -2.24 -4.38
C GLY A 83 2.52 -2.56 -3.12
N MET A 84 2.85 -3.65 -2.43
CA MET A 84 2.17 -4.01 -1.18
C MET A 84 2.36 -2.97 -0.06
N VAL A 85 3.52 -2.30 -0.03
CA VAL A 85 3.78 -1.22 0.93
C VAL A 85 2.94 0.01 0.58
N VAL A 86 2.85 0.36 -0.70
CA VAL A 86 2.02 1.46 -1.20
C VAL A 86 0.54 1.23 -0.90
N LEU A 87 0.03 0.02 -1.14
CA LEU A 87 -1.37 -0.34 -0.87
C LEU A 87 -1.70 -0.23 0.62
N ALA A 88 -0.81 -0.72 1.49
CA ALA A 88 -0.99 -0.63 2.93
C ALA A 88 -0.91 0.83 3.43
N ALA A 89 0.09 1.58 2.98
CA ALA A 89 0.28 2.97 3.37
C ALA A 89 -0.88 3.87 2.90
N THR A 90 -1.39 3.66 1.69
CA THR A 90 -2.57 4.37 1.17
C THR A 90 -3.79 4.17 2.06
N GLN A 91 -4.09 2.94 2.49
CA GLN A 91 -5.22 2.66 3.38
C GLN A 91 -5.07 3.30 4.77
N ILE A 92 -3.85 3.29 5.32
CA ILE A 92 -3.54 3.95 6.59
C ILE A 92 -3.78 5.45 6.48
N TRP A 93 -3.27 6.09 5.42
CA TRP A 93 -3.46 7.51 5.18
C TRP A 93 -4.92 7.87 4.92
N PHE A 94 -5.65 7.07 4.14
CA PHE A 94 -7.09 7.26 3.96
C PHE A 94 -7.84 7.26 5.29
N THR A 95 -7.53 6.30 6.17
CA THR A 95 -8.16 6.19 7.49
C THR A 95 -7.88 7.43 8.34
N TRP A 96 -6.62 7.87 8.38
CA TRP A 96 -6.21 9.05 9.15
C TRP A 96 -6.82 10.34 8.59
N GLU A 97 -6.79 10.55 7.28
CA GLU A 97 -7.35 11.74 6.63
C GLU A 97 -8.87 11.81 6.81
N THR A 98 -9.55 10.67 6.77
CA THR A 98 -10.98 10.59 7.05
C THR A 98 -11.29 11.00 8.49
N GLU A 99 -10.51 10.52 9.47
CA GLU A 99 -10.66 10.90 10.87
C GLU A 99 -10.41 12.41 11.08
N ASP A 100 -9.37 12.96 10.46
CA ASP A 100 -9.07 14.40 10.50
C ASP A 100 -10.22 15.24 9.91
N VAL A 101 -10.78 14.82 8.77
CA VAL A 101 -11.93 15.47 8.15
C VAL A 101 -13.13 15.49 9.12
N PHE A 102 -13.43 14.38 9.78
CA PHE A 102 -14.51 14.35 10.77
C PHE A 102 -14.23 15.25 11.99
N LYS A 103 -12.98 15.33 12.47
CA LYS A 103 -12.59 16.27 13.54
C LYS A 103 -12.81 17.72 13.10
N ARG A 104 -12.36 18.08 11.90
CA ARG A 104 -12.55 19.43 11.32
C ARG A 104 -14.02 19.78 11.16
N MET A 105 -14.86 18.82 10.78
CA MET A 105 -16.31 19.01 10.70
C MET A 105 -16.92 19.32 12.06
N LYS A 106 -16.52 18.60 13.13
CA LYS A 106 -16.96 18.87 14.51
C LYS A 106 -16.55 20.27 14.99
N MET A 107 -15.40 20.76 14.52
CA MET A 107 -14.93 22.12 14.75
C MET A 107 -15.64 23.20 13.90
N GLY A 108 -16.67 22.83 13.14
CA GLY A 108 -17.50 23.76 12.36
C GLY A 108 -17.14 23.87 10.87
N GLN A 109 -16.12 23.16 10.38
CA GLN A 109 -15.77 23.17 8.95
C GLN A 109 -16.72 22.28 8.12
N ARG A 110 -17.94 22.78 7.87
CA ARG A 110 -19.02 22.04 7.18
C ARG A 110 -18.68 21.56 5.76
N ARG A 111 -17.65 22.13 5.12
CA ARG A 111 -17.22 21.75 3.77
C ARG A 111 -16.09 20.72 3.74
N ALA A 112 -15.50 20.37 4.88
CA ALA A 112 -14.31 19.52 4.94
C ALA A 112 -14.47 18.18 4.19
N LEU A 113 -15.64 17.55 4.28
CA LEU A 113 -15.93 16.29 3.58
C LEU A 113 -16.04 16.45 2.05
N LYS A 114 -16.63 17.57 1.59
CA LYS A 114 -16.70 17.89 0.14
C LYS A 114 -15.33 18.23 -0.42
N ASP A 115 -14.53 18.97 0.34
CA ASP A 115 -13.16 19.30 -0.04
C ASP A 115 -12.30 18.03 -0.10
N PHE A 116 -12.52 17.08 0.82
CA PHE A 116 -11.85 15.78 0.80
C PHE A 116 -12.28 14.91 -0.38
N SER A 117 -13.58 14.83 -0.69
CA SER A 117 -14.08 14.14 -1.89
C SER A 117 -13.44 14.70 -3.17
N LYS A 118 -13.32 16.03 -3.29
CA LYS A 118 -12.61 16.67 -4.41
C LYS A 118 -11.15 16.24 -4.48
N LYS A 119 -10.44 16.23 -3.34
CA LYS A 119 -9.06 15.74 -3.27
C LYS A 119 -8.92 14.29 -3.75
N LEU A 120 -9.83 13.40 -3.37
CA LEU A 120 -9.81 12.00 -3.81
C LEU A 120 -10.00 11.89 -5.34
N ILE A 121 -10.93 12.67 -5.90
CA ILE A 121 -11.13 12.74 -7.37
C ILE A 121 -9.85 13.24 -8.07
N ASP A 122 -9.21 14.28 -7.53
CA ASP A 122 -7.97 14.82 -8.09
C ASP A 122 -6.83 13.78 -8.05
N GLN A 123 -6.73 12.98 -6.99
CA GLN A 123 -5.74 11.89 -6.89
C GLN A 123 -6.04 10.74 -7.88
N ILE A 124 -7.30 10.34 -8.03
CA ILE A 124 -7.74 9.37 -9.04
C ILE A 124 -7.32 9.83 -10.44
N ASN A 125 -7.57 11.11 -10.77
CA ASN A 125 -7.22 11.67 -12.06
C ASN A 125 -5.71 11.66 -12.31
N GLN A 126 -4.87 11.90 -11.29
CA GLN A 126 -3.41 11.80 -11.42
C GLN A 126 -2.96 10.38 -11.76
N ILE A 127 -3.55 9.36 -11.13
CA ILE A 127 -3.23 7.96 -11.43
C ILE A 127 -3.68 7.60 -12.84
N VAL A 128 -4.91 7.99 -13.23
CA VAL A 128 -5.43 7.74 -14.59
C VAL A 128 -4.53 8.37 -15.66
N GLN A 129 -4.00 9.57 -15.42
CA GLN A 129 -3.04 10.20 -16.32
C GLN A 129 -1.74 9.39 -16.45
N MET A 130 -1.21 8.87 -15.34
CA MET A 130 0.00 8.05 -15.34
C MET A 130 -0.20 6.72 -16.05
N VAL A 131 -1.32 6.03 -15.81
CA VAL A 131 -1.63 4.72 -16.44
C VAL A 131 -1.83 4.83 -17.95
N ARG A 132 -2.32 5.97 -18.45
CA ARG A 132 -2.40 6.26 -19.89
C ARG A 132 -1.04 6.52 -20.55
N GLY A 133 0.00 6.75 -19.76
CA GLY A 133 1.37 6.93 -20.22
C GLY A 133 2.08 5.60 -20.51
N LYS A 134 3.40 5.68 -20.78
CA LYS A 134 4.25 4.49 -20.89
C LYS A 134 4.76 4.11 -19.51
N VAL A 135 4.22 3.02 -18.95
CA VAL A 135 4.66 2.42 -17.68
C VAL A 135 5.00 0.94 -17.88
N THR A 136 5.82 0.38 -16.99
CA THR A 136 6.09 -1.07 -17.03
C THR A 136 4.86 -1.86 -16.58
N ALA A 137 4.73 -3.12 -17.00
CA ALA A 137 3.57 -3.96 -16.65
C ALA A 137 3.37 -4.09 -15.13
N ASN A 138 4.47 -4.21 -14.36
CA ASN A 138 4.39 -4.29 -12.90
C ASN A 138 3.91 -2.97 -12.27
N VAL A 139 4.41 -1.83 -12.76
CA VAL A 139 3.93 -0.51 -12.32
C VAL A 139 2.47 -0.30 -12.70
N MET A 140 2.05 -0.75 -13.88
CA MET A 140 0.65 -0.69 -14.32
C MET A 140 -0.25 -1.45 -13.36
N LYS A 141 0.06 -2.72 -13.07
CA LYS A 141 -0.69 -3.55 -12.13
C LYS A 141 -0.78 -2.92 -10.73
N LYS A 142 0.32 -2.33 -10.25
CA LYS A 142 0.36 -1.57 -8.99
C LYS A 142 -0.63 -0.39 -9.00
N LEU A 143 -0.56 0.45 -10.03
CA LEU A 143 -1.40 1.64 -10.15
C LEU A 143 -2.88 1.31 -10.36
N GLU A 144 -3.19 0.26 -11.14
CA GLU A 144 -4.56 -0.24 -11.30
C GLU A 144 -5.15 -0.71 -9.97
N THR A 145 -4.37 -1.44 -9.18
CA THR A 145 -4.81 -1.92 -7.87
C THR A 145 -5.08 -0.73 -6.92
N VAL A 146 -4.21 0.28 -6.93
CA VAL A 146 -4.44 1.51 -6.15
C VAL A 146 -5.68 2.26 -6.64
N LEU A 147 -5.88 2.36 -7.96
CA LEU A 147 -7.03 3.05 -8.56
C LEU A 147 -8.36 2.44 -8.09
N ILE A 148 -8.44 1.12 -8.02
CA ILE A 148 -9.60 0.40 -7.47
C ILE A 148 -9.84 0.82 -6.01
N LEU A 149 -8.80 0.82 -5.17
CA LEU A 149 -8.91 1.27 -3.77
C LEU A 149 -9.38 2.72 -3.65
N ASP A 150 -8.87 3.62 -4.49
CA ASP A 150 -9.20 5.03 -4.45
C ASP A 150 -10.64 5.32 -4.89
N VAL A 151 -11.15 4.62 -5.89
CA VAL A 151 -12.56 4.71 -6.31
C VAL A 151 -13.46 4.31 -5.15
N HIS A 152 -13.14 3.21 -4.46
CA HIS A 152 -13.88 2.78 -3.29
C HIS A 152 -13.81 3.77 -2.13
N ALA A 153 -12.62 4.32 -1.84
CA ALA A 153 -12.45 5.36 -0.85
C ALA A 153 -13.33 6.59 -1.14
N LYS A 154 -13.34 7.04 -2.41
CA LYS A 154 -14.23 8.12 -2.88
C LYS A 154 -15.70 7.78 -2.63
N ASP A 155 -16.15 6.58 -3.00
CA ASP A 155 -17.55 6.19 -2.87
C ASP A 155 -18.01 6.15 -1.40
N ILE A 156 -17.14 5.72 -0.49
CA ILE A 156 -17.38 5.78 0.96
C ILE A 156 -17.57 7.24 1.41
N ILE A 157 -16.71 8.16 0.97
CA ILE A 157 -16.83 9.58 1.33
C ILE A 157 -18.08 10.21 0.71
N GLU A 158 -18.43 9.89 -0.52
CA GLU A 158 -19.66 10.37 -1.17
C GLU A 158 -20.92 9.87 -0.48
N HIS A 159 -20.90 8.63 0.02
CA HIS A 159 -21.97 8.08 0.84
C HIS A 159 -22.14 8.88 2.15
N PHE A 160 -21.05 9.20 2.85
CA PHE A 160 -21.11 10.07 4.05
C PHE A 160 -21.66 11.47 3.74
N ILE A 161 -21.37 12.04 2.57
CA ILE A 161 -21.90 13.35 2.14
C ILE A 161 -23.42 13.27 1.94
N ARG A 162 -23.90 12.22 1.25
CA ARG A 162 -25.31 12.03 0.89
C ARG A 162 -26.20 11.83 2.11
N ASP A 163 -25.81 10.91 2.98
CA ASP A 163 -26.72 10.40 4.00
C ASP A 163 -26.69 11.25 5.28
N ARG A 164 -25.85 12.29 5.31
CA ARG A 164 -25.69 13.20 6.45
C ARG A 164 -25.49 12.47 7.79
N TYR A 165 -24.85 11.30 7.77
CA TYR A 165 -24.46 10.55 8.97
C TYR A 165 -23.34 11.31 9.72
N TYR A 166 -23.67 12.46 10.30
CA TYR A 166 -22.74 13.30 11.07
C TYR A 166 -22.89 13.08 12.58
N ALA A 167 -24.00 12.50 13.04
CA ALA A 167 -24.41 12.55 14.44
C ALA A 167 -24.16 11.27 15.26
N GLN A 168 -23.85 10.12 14.62
CA GLN A 168 -23.83 8.82 15.33
C GLN A 168 -22.52 8.02 15.16
N LEU A 169 -21.58 8.50 14.33
CA LEU A 169 -20.40 7.75 13.91
C LEU A 169 -19.19 7.82 14.86
N VAL A 170 -19.30 8.53 15.98
CA VAL A 170 -18.17 8.68 16.90
C VAL A 170 -17.97 7.45 17.80
N ASP A 171 -19.02 6.68 18.09
CA ASP A 171 -18.94 5.71 19.20
C ASP A 171 -19.07 4.22 18.83
N THR A 172 -19.55 3.81 17.65
CA THR A 172 -19.75 2.35 17.39
C THR A 172 -19.36 1.81 16.00
N HIS A 173 -19.20 2.63 14.97
CA HIS A 173 -18.98 2.13 13.60
C HIS A 173 -17.50 2.12 13.13
N PHE A 174 -16.55 2.63 13.90
CA PHE A 174 -15.12 2.61 13.52
C PHE A 174 -14.56 1.18 13.40
N VAL A 175 -15.15 0.23 14.14
CA VAL A 175 -14.89 -1.22 14.04
C VAL A 175 -15.21 -1.74 12.63
N LEU A 176 -16.20 -1.15 11.95
CA LEU A 176 -16.57 -1.54 10.59
C LEU A 176 -15.62 -0.98 9.53
N SER A 177 -14.83 0.07 9.79
CA SER A 177 -13.74 0.45 8.86
C SER A 177 -12.56 -0.54 8.92
N LYS A 178 -12.30 -1.12 10.10
CA LYS A 178 -11.30 -2.18 10.28
C LYS A 178 -11.77 -3.51 9.70
N GLN A 179 -13.07 -3.81 9.84
CA GLN A 179 -13.69 -5.00 9.23
C GLN A 179 -13.83 -4.83 7.70
N ALA A 180 -14.21 -3.65 7.23
CA ALA A 180 -14.23 -3.31 5.81
C ALA A 180 -12.82 -3.33 5.21
N CYS A 181 -11.76 -2.88 5.90
CA CYS A 181 -10.37 -3.08 5.46
C CYS A 181 -10.00 -4.57 5.35
N LYS A 182 -10.47 -5.42 6.27
CA LYS A 182 -10.24 -6.88 6.19
C LYS A 182 -11.01 -7.52 5.03
N GLU A 183 -12.27 -7.15 4.85
CA GLU A 183 -13.12 -7.60 3.73
C GLU A 183 -12.64 -6.99 2.40
N PHE A 184 -12.00 -5.83 2.41
CA PHE A 184 -11.37 -5.18 1.24
C PHE A 184 -10.12 -5.89 0.76
N ILE A 185 -9.25 -6.29 1.69
CA ILE A 185 -8.09 -7.11 1.34
C ILE A 185 -8.57 -8.44 0.77
N ALA A 186 -9.64 -9.04 1.32
CA ALA A 186 -10.24 -10.26 0.80
C ALA A 186 -10.90 -10.06 -0.58
N ALA A 187 -11.69 -8.99 -0.78
CA ALA A 187 -12.38 -8.71 -2.03
C ALA A 187 -11.42 -8.29 -3.16
N GLY A 188 -10.35 -7.55 -2.84
CA GLY A 188 -9.28 -7.21 -3.79
C GLY A 188 -8.50 -8.45 -4.24
N LEU A 189 -8.24 -9.40 -3.32
CA LEU A 189 -7.65 -10.71 -3.66
C LEU A 189 -8.58 -11.56 -4.54
N ILE A 190 -9.90 -11.54 -4.29
CA ILE A 190 -10.91 -12.25 -5.11
C ILE A 190 -11.06 -11.62 -6.50
N ALA A 191 -11.05 -10.28 -6.59
CA ALA A 191 -11.10 -9.58 -7.87
C ALA A 191 -9.82 -9.80 -8.71
N LEU A 192 -8.65 -9.87 -8.07
CA LEU A 192 -7.40 -10.25 -8.75
C LEU A 192 -7.40 -11.72 -9.21
N HIS A 193 -7.98 -12.63 -8.43
CA HIS A 193 -8.10 -14.04 -8.80
C HIS A 193 -9.08 -14.22 -9.97
N GLY A 194 -10.21 -13.52 -9.96
CA GLY A 194 -11.19 -13.55 -11.05
C GLY A 194 -10.73 -12.88 -12.34
N LEU A 195 -9.74 -11.97 -12.29
CA LEU A 195 -9.13 -11.38 -13.48
C LEU A 195 -8.00 -12.24 -14.07
N LEU A 196 -7.34 -13.07 -13.25
CA LEU A 196 -6.32 -14.03 -13.72
C LEU A 196 -6.94 -15.29 -14.34
N GLU A 197 -8.15 -15.69 -13.93
CA GLU A 197 -8.88 -16.81 -14.54
C GLU A 197 -9.58 -16.47 -15.88
N LEU A 198 -9.52 -15.22 -16.32
CA LEU A 198 -10.06 -14.78 -17.63
C LEU A 198 -8.97 -14.67 -18.72
N GLU A 199 -7.73 -15.04 -18.40
CA GLU A 199 -6.60 -15.11 -19.35
C GLU A 199 -6.05 -16.54 -19.58
N GLU A 200 -6.79 -17.59 -19.20
CA GLU A 200 -6.62 -18.97 -19.71
C GLU A 200 -7.78 -19.37 -20.65
#